data_AF-J7RDE6-F1
#
_entry.id   AF-J7RDE6-F1
#
_cell.length_a   1.000
_cell.length_b   1.000
_cell.length_c   1.000
_cell.angle_alpha   90.00
_cell.angle_beta   90.00
_cell.angle_gamma   90.00
#
_symmetry.space_group_name_H-M   'P 1'
#
loop_
_entity.id
_entity.type
_entity.pdbx_description
1 polymer ?
#
loop_
_entity_poly.entity_id
_entity_poly.type
_entity_poly.pdbx_seq_one_letter_code
_entity_poly.pdbx_strand_id
1 'polypeptide(L)'
;YIQENVGWGWGLGVPTIAMFFAVIGFVSGYSLYVKMPPGGSPLVRLAQVVSAAFKKRKTVLPDPDLLYEDKKLDAGISTTGRLLHTNQLKFFDKAAIVTEGDVLPSGEPKLWRLSTVHRVEEIKSIVRMLPIWAAGILMVTASSHNSSFAIQQARTMDRDIARSFKIPPASMLIFTNLSMLVTLA
;
A
#
# COMPACT_ATOMS: atom_id res chain seq x y z
N TYR A 1 13.01 28.74 1.80
CA TYR A 1 13.85 29.93 2.08
C TYR A 1 15.35 29.61 2.03
N ILE A 2 15.89 28.73 2.90
CA ILE A 2 17.34 28.42 2.96
C ILE A 2 17.89 27.97 1.59
N GLN A 3 17.20 27.06 0.89
CA GLN A 3 17.58 26.61 -0.46
C GLN A 3 17.69 27.74 -1.49
N GLU A 4 16.79 28.74 -1.45
CA GLU A 4 16.74 29.82 -2.44
C GLU A 4 17.63 31.02 -2.10
N ASN A 5 17.86 31.32 -0.81
CA ASN A 5 18.58 32.53 -0.37
C ASN A 5 19.99 32.25 0.18
N VAL A 6 20.26 31.05 0.69
CA VAL A 6 21.55 30.67 1.29
C VAL A 6 22.31 29.67 0.40
N GLY A 7 21.56 28.85 -0.34
CA GLY A 7 22.09 27.96 -1.37
C GLY A 7 21.73 26.48 -1.16
N TRP A 8 21.95 25.71 -2.21
CA TRP A 8 21.58 24.29 -2.28
C TRP A 8 22.34 23.41 -1.27
N GLY A 9 23.60 23.73 -0.97
CA GLY A 9 24.42 22.99 0.00
C GLY A 9 23.80 22.97 1.40
N TRP A 10 23.48 24.15 1.94
CA TRP A 10 22.77 24.26 3.23
C TRP A 10 21.34 23.75 3.13
N GLY A 11 20.69 23.98 1.99
CA GLY A 11 19.32 23.56 1.74
C GLY A 11 19.10 22.05 1.77
N LEU A 12 20.08 21.26 1.36
CA LEU A 12 20.05 19.79 1.44
C LEU A 12 20.77 19.25 2.68
N GLY A 13 21.82 19.95 3.15
CA GLY A 13 22.60 19.55 4.31
C GLY A 13 21.80 19.49 5.61
N VAL A 14 20.90 20.46 5.83
CA VAL A 14 20.06 20.47 7.05
C VAL A 14 19.16 19.22 7.14
N PRO A 15 18.36 18.85 6.12
CA PRO A 15 17.63 17.57 6.11
C PRO A 15 18.53 16.34 6.30
N THR A 16 19.72 16.32 5.70
CA THR A 16 20.66 15.20 5.86
C THR A 16 21.14 15.05 7.30
N ILE A 17 21.52 16.16 7.94
CA ILE A 17 21.94 16.17 9.36
C ILE A 17 20.77 15.73 10.26
N ALA A 18 19.55 16.22 9.99
CA ALA A 18 18.37 15.81 10.73
C ALA A 18 18.09 14.30 10.60
N MET A 19 18.21 13.75 9.37
CA MET A 19 18.07 12.31 9.12
C MET A 19 19.15 11.50 9.84
N PHE A 20 20.39 12.00 9.87
CA PHE A 20 21.49 11.34 10.60
C PHE A 20 21.18 11.20 12.10
N PHE A 21 20.71 12.27 12.75
CA PHE A 21 20.30 12.20 14.16
C PHE A 21 19.08 11.29 14.37
N ALA A 22 18.12 11.29 13.44
CA ALA A 22 16.98 10.39 13.50
C ALA A 22 17.40 8.91 13.47
N VAL A 23 18.38 8.56 12.61
CA VAL A 23 18.95 7.21 12.55
C VAL A 23 19.67 6.84 13.84
N ILE A 24 20.46 7.74 14.43
CA ILE A 24 21.11 7.51 15.73
C ILE A 24 20.06 7.21 16.81
N GLY A 25 19.00 8.02 16.88
CA GLY A 25 17.90 7.81 17.83
C GLY A 25 17.21 6.46 17.64
N PHE A 26 16.92 6.10 16.38
CA PHE A 26 16.32 4.82 16.03
C PHE A 26 17.18 3.62 16.46
N VAL A 27 18.48 3.65 16.16
CA VAL A 27 19.41 2.56 16.52
C VAL A 27 19.64 2.49 18.03
N SER A 28 19.75 3.63 18.71
CA SER A 28 19.90 3.68 20.16
C SER A 28 18.68 3.10 20.89
N GLY A 29 17.48 3.28 20.33
CA GLY A 29 16.24 2.70 20.83
C GLY A 29 16.01 1.22 20.48
N TYR A 30 16.90 0.58 19.71
CA TYR A 30 16.70 -0.77 19.18
C TYR A 30 16.42 -1.83 20.26
N SER A 31 17.01 -1.70 21.46
CA SER A 31 16.78 -2.63 22.57
C SER A 31 15.36 -2.56 23.15
N LEU A 32 14.64 -1.46 22.93
CA LEU A 32 13.27 -1.27 23.40
C LEU A 32 12.22 -1.83 22.43
N TYR A 33 12.63 -2.25 21.22
CA TYR A 33 11.71 -2.69 20.19
C TYR A 33 11.28 -4.15 20.35
N VAL A 34 9.98 -4.38 20.27
CA VAL A 34 9.40 -5.73 20.23
C VAL A 34 9.54 -6.29 18.82
N LYS A 35 10.28 -7.39 18.69
CA LYS A 35 10.51 -8.07 17.41
C LYS A 35 9.36 -9.02 17.12
N MET A 36 8.54 -8.70 16.13
CA MET A 36 7.49 -9.59 15.65
C MET A 36 8.04 -10.53 14.56
N PRO A 37 7.65 -11.81 14.54
CA PRO A 37 8.02 -12.72 13.46
C PRO A 37 7.43 -12.24 12.12
N PRO A 38 8.13 -12.46 10.99
CA PRO A 38 7.63 -12.02 9.69
C PRO A 38 6.37 -12.79 9.29
N GLY A 39 5.25 -12.09 9.08
CA GLY A 39 3.94 -12.66 8.70
C GLY A 39 3.81 -13.16 7.26
N GLY A 40 4.93 -13.36 6.57
CA GLY A 40 4.98 -13.65 5.13
C GLY A 40 4.57 -12.45 4.26
N SER A 41 4.69 -12.61 2.93
CA SER A 41 4.34 -11.54 1.98
C SER A 41 2.88 -11.68 1.51
N PRO A 42 2.03 -10.65 1.70
CA PRO A 42 0.68 -10.63 1.11
C PRO A 42 0.72 -10.73 -0.41
N LEU A 43 1.70 -10.10 -1.08
CA LEU A 43 1.82 -10.14 -2.54
C LEU A 43 2.10 -11.55 -3.06
N VAL A 44 2.97 -12.29 -2.36
CA VAL A 44 3.25 -13.71 -2.72
C VAL A 44 1.98 -14.55 -2.61
N ARG A 45 1.17 -14.30 -1.58
CA ARG A 45 -0.10 -15.01 -1.36
C ARG A 45 -1.11 -14.73 -2.47
N LEU A 46 -1.23 -13.48 -2.92
CA LEU A 46 -2.08 -13.12 -4.06
C LEU A 46 -1.58 -13.81 -5.33
N ALA A 47 -0.26 -13.79 -5.57
CA ALA A 47 0.34 -14.48 -6.71
C ALA A 47 0.11 -16.00 -6.68
N GLN A 48 0.16 -16.61 -5.50
CA GLN A 48 -0.16 -18.03 -5.28
C GLN A 48 -1.61 -18.35 -5.71
N VAL A 49 -2.59 -17.54 -5.28
CA VAL A 49 -3.99 -17.71 -5.68
C VAL A 49 -4.16 -17.58 -7.19
N VAL A 50 -3.56 -16.56 -7.81
CA VAL A 50 -3.61 -16.38 -9.27
C VAL A 50 -3.00 -17.57 -10.00
N SER A 51 -1.84 -18.05 -9.55
CA SER A 51 -1.15 -19.21 -10.12
C SER A 51 -1.99 -20.48 -10.01
N ALA A 52 -2.55 -20.75 -8.83
CA ALA A 52 -3.39 -21.90 -8.55
C ALA A 52 -4.68 -21.87 -9.38
N ALA A 53 -5.38 -20.73 -9.43
CA ALA A 53 -6.59 -20.54 -10.25
C ALA A 53 -6.30 -20.76 -11.74
N PHE A 54 -5.18 -20.23 -12.24
CA PHE A 54 -4.80 -20.38 -13.64
C PHE A 54 -4.44 -21.84 -13.99
N LYS A 55 -3.70 -22.54 -13.13
CA LYS A 55 -3.39 -23.98 -13.31
C LYS A 55 -4.66 -24.83 -13.34
N LYS A 56 -5.66 -24.46 -12.53
CA LYS A 56 -6.95 -25.14 -12.43
C LYS A 56 -8.03 -24.54 -13.34
N ARG A 57 -7.67 -23.68 -14.30
CA ARG A 57 -8.66 -22.99 -15.15
C ARG A 57 -9.60 -23.92 -15.92
N LYS A 58 -9.16 -25.16 -16.22
CA LYS A 58 -9.93 -26.17 -16.96
C LYS A 58 -10.79 -27.08 -16.06
N THR A 59 -10.68 -27.00 -14.73
CA THR A 59 -11.48 -27.83 -13.84
C THR A 59 -12.90 -27.27 -13.69
N VAL A 60 -13.85 -28.18 -13.45
CA VAL A 60 -15.23 -27.84 -13.10
C VAL A 60 -15.24 -27.36 -11.65
N LEU A 61 -15.98 -26.28 -11.39
CA LEU A 61 -16.11 -25.72 -10.05
C LEU A 61 -17.09 -26.61 -9.25
N PRO A 62 -16.68 -27.21 -8.12
CA PRO A 62 -17.57 -27.97 -7.25
C PRO A 62 -18.45 -27.04 -6.40
N ASP A 63 -19.34 -27.63 -5.59
CA ASP A 63 -20.13 -26.87 -4.63
C ASP A 63 -19.23 -26.10 -3.64
N PRO A 64 -19.64 -24.90 -3.18
CA PRO A 64 -18.83 -24.06 -2.30
C PRO A 64 -18.34 -24.76 -1.02
N ASP A 65 -19.13 -25.68 -0.48
CA ASP A 65 -18.83 -26.43 0.74
C ASP A 65 -17.66 -27.43 0.57
N LEU A 66 -17.28 -27.73 -0.69
CA LEU A 66 -16.17 -28.62 -1.03
C LEU A 66 -14.85 -27.87 -1.28
N LEU A 67 -14.85 -26.54 -1.17
CA LEU A 67 -13.64 -25.73 -1.35
C LEU A 67 -12.69 -25.86 -0.16
N TYR A 68 -11.39 -25.78 -0.44
CA TYR A 68 -10.35 -25.97 0.56
C TYR A 68 -10.33 -24.86 1.60
N GLU A 69 -10.43 -25.25 2.86
CA GLU A 69 -10.39 -24.37 4.02
C GLU A 69 -9.38 -24.85 5.05
N ASP A 70 -8.51 -23.96 5.53
CA ASP A 70 -7.52 -24.29 6.56
C ASP A 70 -7.42 -23.18 7.61
N LYS A 71 -8.03 -23.43 8.77
CA LYS A 71 -8.08 -22.48 9.88
C LYS A 71 -6.71 -22.26 10.53
N LYS A 72 -5.82 -23.27 10.50
CA LYS A 72 -4.50 -23.16 11.13
C LYS A 72 -3.56 -22.35 10.25
N LEU A 73 -3.57 -22.61 8.94
CA LEU A 73 -2.78 -21.89 7.96
C LEU A 73 -3.16 -20.40 7.89
N ASP A 74 -4.45 -20.09 8.06
CA ASP A 74 -4.97 -18.72 7.93
C ASP A 74 -5.05 -17.97 9.27
N ALA A 75 -4.67 -18.58 10.40
CA ALA A 75 -4.79 -17.95 11.74
C ALA A 75 -4.03 -16.62 11.85
N GLY A 76 -2.82 -16.53 11.27
CA GLY A 76 -2.01 -15.31 11.33
C GLY A 76 -2.50 -14.17 10.44
N ILE A 77 -3.46 -14.43 9.55
CA ILE A 77 -3.94 -13.49 8.54
C ILE A 77 -5.42 -13.14 8.72
N SER A 78 -6.15 -13.95 9.47
CA SER A 78 -7.56 -13.75 9.81
C SER A 78 -7.77 -13.13 11.20
N THR A 79 -6.78 -12.37 11.70
CA THR A 79 -6.81 -11.72 13.03
C THR A 79 -7.99 -10.77 13.21
N THR A 80 -8.45 -10.15 12.12
CA THR A 80 -9.58 -9.19 12.12
C THR A 80 -10.91 -9.85 11.70
N GLY A 81 -10.92 -11.17 11.54
CA GLY A 81 -12.06 -11.94 11.06
C GLY A 81 -11.75 -12.71 9.77
N ARG A 82 -12.63 -13.68 9.47
CA ARG A 82 -12.47 -14.57 8.32
C ARG A 82 -13.39 -14.15 7.18
N LEU A 83 -12.81 -13.92 6.02
CA LEU A 83 -13.55 -13.75 4.77
C LEU A 83 -14.23 -15.07 4.37
N LEU A 84 -15.54 -14.99 4.11
CA LEU A 84 -16.38 -16.11 3.70
C LEU A 84 -16.58 -16.11 2.19
N HIS A 85 -16.84 -17.30 1.63
CA HIS A 85 -17.02 -17.48 0.21
C HIS A 85 -18.11 -16.57 -0.37
N THR A 86 -17.81 -15.94 -1.51
CA THR A 86 -18.76 -15.11 -2.26
C THR A 86 -18.92 -15.61 -3.71
N ASN A 87 -20.15 -15.47 -4.24
CA ASN A 87 -20.53 -15.94 -5.58
C ASN A 87 -19.96 -15.11 -6.76
N GLN A 88 -19.14 -14.09 -6.51
CA GLN A 88 -18.55 -13.25 -7.55
C GLN A 88 -17.12 -13.67 -7.86
N LEU A 89 -16.65 -13.35 -9.07
CA LEU A 89 -15.27 -13.66 -9.50
C LEU A 89 -14.92 -15.15 -9.31
N LYS A 90 -15.86 -16.05 -9.67
CA LYS A 90 -15.77 -17.51 -9.48
C LYS A 90 -14.54 -18.17 -10.10
N PHE A 91 -13.88 -17.47 -11.02
CA PHE A 91 -12.60 -17.90 -11.57
C PHE A 91 -11.55 -18.13 -10.48
N PHE A 92 -11.48 -17.27 -9.45
CA PHE A 92 -10.49 -17.41 -8.37
C PHE A 92 -10.81 -18.57 -7.42
N ASP A 93 -12.07 -18.98 -7.31
CA ASP A 93 -12.47 -20.13 -6.49
C ASP A 93 -11.82 -21.43 -6.97
N LYS A 94 -11.42 -21.48 -8.25
CA LYS A 94 -10.67 -22.61 -8.80
C LYS A 94 -9.34 -22.85 -8.08
N ALA A 95 -8.75 -21.83 -7.46
CA ALA A 95 -7.53 -21.99 -6.66
C ALA A 95 -7.74 -22.87 -5.41
N ALA A 96 -8.98 -22.93 -4.89
CA ALA A 96 -9.35 -23.68 -3.70
C ALA A 96 -9.92 -25.08 -3.98
N ILE A 97 -9.93 -25.53 -5.24
CA ILE A 97 -10.33 -26.91 -5.58
C ILE A 97 -9.19 -27.85 -5.20
N VAL A 98 -9.44 -28.90 -4.41
CA VAL A 98 -8.40 -29.90 -4.11
C VAL A 98 -8.21 -30.83 -5.32
N THR A 99 -6.97 -31.01 -5.78
CA THR A 99 -6.61 -31.94 -6.87
C THR A 99 -5.45 -32.85 -6.42
N GLU A 100 -5.29 -34.00 -7.08
CA GLU A 100 -4.21 -34.93 -6.78
C GLU A 100 -2.82 -34.26 -6.82
N GLY A 101 -2.02 -34.55 -5.78
CA GLY A 101 -0.67 -34.01 -5.62
C GLY A 101 -0.59 -32.56 -5.13
N ASP A 102 -1.72 -31.95 -4.75
CA ASP A 102 -1.75 -30.61 -4.16
C ASP A 102 -1.38 -30.58 -2.67
N VAL A 103 -1.58 -31.70 -1.96
CA VAL A 103 -1.21 -31.86 -0.56
C VAL A 103 0.03 -32.74 -0.49
N LEU A 104 1.01 -32.35 0.33
CA LEU A 104 2.20 -33.14 0.59
C LEU A 104 1.87 -34.36 1.46
N PRO A 105 2.70 -35.41 1.48
CA PRO A 105 2.52 -36.55 2.39
C PRO A 105 2.49 -36.14 3.87
N SER A 106 3.06 -34.99 4.22
CA SER A 106 2.99 -34.37 5.56
C SER A 106 1.62 -33.76 5.91
N GLY A 107 0.68 -33.70 4.96
CA GLY A 107 -0.62 -33.05 5.13
C GLY A 107 -0.62 -31.55 4.81
N GLU A 108 0.53 -30.97 4.46
CA GLU A 108 0.62 -29.54 4.14
C GLU A 108 0.24 -29.22 2.69
N PRO A 109 -0.52 -28.14 2.43
CA PRO A 109 -0.90 -27.75 1.08
C PRO A 109 0.26 -27.10 0.33
N LYS A 110 0.42 -27.46 -0.95
CA LYS A 110 1.32 -26.76 -1.89
C LYS A 110 0.69 -25.43 -2.29
N LEU A 111 1.05 -24.35 -1.60
CA LEU A 111 0.45 -23.02 -1.75
C LEU A 111 0.42 -22.45 -3.18
N TRP A 112 1.34 -22.86 -4.07
CA TRP A 112 1.37 -22.45 -5.48
C TRP A 112 0.45 -23.27 -6.41
N ARG A 113 -0.28 -24.23 -5.87
CA ARG A 113 -1.25 -25.07 -6.57
C ARG A 113 -2.61 -25.09 -5.86
N LEU A 114 -2.62 -24.96 -4.54
CA LEU A 114 -3.82 -24.98 -3.70
C LEU A 114 -3.79 -23.81 -2.74
N SER A 115 -4.86 -23.02 -2.74
CA SER A 115 -5.07 -21.90 -1.83
C SER A 115 -6.35 -22.11 -1.03
N THR A 116 -6.46 -21.49 0.15
CA THR A 116 -7.70 -21.53 0.94
C THR A 116 -8.74 -20.54 0.42
N VAL A 117 -10.01 -20.80 0.74
CA VAL A 117 -11.13 -19.86 0.45
C VAL A 117 -10.85 -18.46 0.99
N HIS A 118 -10.26 -18.34 2.19
CA HIS A 118 -9.95 -17.04 2.77
C HIS A 118 -9.01 -16.22 1.89
N ARG A 119 -7.92 -16.84 1.40
CA ARG A 119 -6.95 -16.19 0.49
C ARG A 119 -7.55 -15.84 -0.87
N VAL A 120 -8.49 -16.65 -1.33
CA VAL A 120 -9.27 -16.37 -2.55
C VAL A 120 -10.15 -15.13 -2.35
N GLU A 121 -10.80 -15.00 -1.20
CA GLU A 121 -11.62 -13.83 -0.91
C GLU A 121 -10.79 -12.56 -0.66
N GLU A 122 -9.56 -12.68 -0.15
CA GLU A 122 -8.60 -11.55 -0.08
C GLU A 122 -8.36 -10.95 -1.47
N ILE A 123 -8.04 -11.77 -2.48
CA ILE A 123 -7.81 -11.26 -3.84
C ILE A 123 -9.09 -10.72 -4.48
N LYS A 124 -10.24 -11.38 -4.27
CA LYS A 124 -11.53 -10.89 -4.78
C LYS A 124 -11.83 -9.50 -4.22
N SER A 125 -11.56 -9.28 -2.93
CA SER A 125 -11.76 -7.97 -2.28
C SER A 125 -10.86 -6.90 -2.89
N ILE A 126 -9.59 -7.23 -3.15
CA ILE A 126 -8.66 -6.30 -3.83
C ILE A 126 -9.14 -5.95 -5.23
N VAL A 127 -9.56 -6.96 -6.01
CA VAL A 127 -10.08 -6.75 -7.38
C VAL A 127 -11.32 -5.85 -7.37
N ARG A 128 -12.22 -6.02 -6.39
CA ARG A 128 -13.40 -5.15 -6.22
C ARG A 128 -13.05 -3.71 -5.89
N MET A 129 -11.92 -3.47 -5.22
CA MET A 129 -11.47 -2.12 -4.88
C MET A 129 -10.76 -1.41 -6.04
N LEU A 130 -10.34 -2.13 -7.09
CA LEU A 130 -9.61 -1.54 -8.23
C LEU A 130 -10.30 -0.32 -8.88
N PRO A 131 -11.63 -0.30 -9.09
CA PRO A 131 -12.28 0.87 -9.69
C PRO A 131 -12.15 2.13 -8.81
N ILE A 132 -12.24 1.97 -7.49
CA ILE A 132 -12.08 3.08 -6.53
C ILE A 132 -10.63 3.60 -6.58
N TRP A 133 -9.66 2.67 -6.60
CA TRP A 133 -8.25 3.03 -6.76
C TRP A 133 -7.98 3.74 -8.09
N ALA A 134 -8.60 3.29 -9.18
CA ALA A 134 -8.45 3.92 -10.50
C ALA A 134 -8.96 5.36 -10.52
N ALA A 135 -10.10 5.65 -9.87
CA ALA A 135 -10.59 7.01 -9.70
C ALA A 135 -9.61 7.89 -8.90
N GLY A 136 -8.98 7.31 -7.86
CA GLY A 136 -7.94 7.98 -7.08
C GLY A 136 -6.71 8.41 -7.90
N ILE A 137 -6.37 7.68 -8.97
CA ILE A 137 -5.24 8.04 -9.85
C ILE A 137 -5.44 9.43 -10.46
N LEU A 138 -6.66 9.77 -10.89
CA LEU A 138 -6.95 11.08 -11.48
C LEU A 138 -6.74 12.20 -10.46
N MET A 139 -7.20 11.99 -9.22
CA MET A 139 -7.01 12.94 -8.13
C MET A 139 -5.52 13.13 -7.81
N VAL A 140 -4.75 12.04 -7.68
CA VAL A 140 -3.30 12.11 -7.42
C VAL A 140 -2.57 12.80 -8.56
N THR A 141 -2.93 12.50 -9.81
CA THR A 141 -2.37 13.13 -11.00
C THR A 141 -2.68 14.63 -11.03
N ALA A 142 -3.89 15.06 -10.71
CA ALA A 142 -4.20 16.47 -10.60
C ALA A 142 -3.38 17.13 -9.48
N SER A 143 -3.26 16.46 -8.33
CA SER A 143 -2.49 16.97 -7.19
C SER A 143 -1.00 17.13 -7.49
N SER A 144 -0.39 16.24 -8.30
CA SER A 144 1.04 16.27 -8.59
C SER A 144 1.44 17.52 -9.37
N HIS A 145 0.55 18.08 -10.18
CA HIS A 145 0.82 19.30 -10.95
C HIS A 145 0.85 20.56 -10.06
N ASN A 146 0.12 20.57 -8.94
CA ASN A 146 0.10 21.72 -8.03
C ASN A 146 1.50 22.04 -7.50
N SER A 147 2.31 21.03 -7.20
CA SER A 147 3.66 21.22 -6.64
C SER A 147 4.61 21.95 -7.61
N SER A 148 4.37 21.89 -8.92
CA SER A 148 5.22 22.54 -9.92
C SER A 148 4.58 23.81 -10.48
N PHE A 149 3.31 23.73 -10.90
CA PHE A 149 2.63 24.85 -11.56
C PHE A 149 2.38 26.01 -10.59
N ALA A 150 2.02 25.73 -9.33
CA ALA A 150 1.84 26.77 -8.33
C ALA A 150 3.16 27.51 -8.04
N ILE A 151 4.30 26.81 -8.09
CA ILE A 151 5.63 27.43 -7.94
C ILE A 151 5.93 28.33 -9.14
N GLN A 152 5.62 27.90 -10.36
CA GLN A 152 5.83 28.72 -11.56
C GLN A 152 4.92 29.95 -11.57
N GLN A 153 3.66 29.81 -11.18
CA GLN A 153 2.74 30.93 -11.01
C GLN A 153 3.24 31.89 -9.92
N ALA A 154 3.67 31.37 -8.77
CA ALA A 154 4.20 32.20 -7.70
C ALA A 154 5.45 33.00 -8.15
N ARG A 155 6.25 32.50 -9.09
CA ARG A 155 7.39 33.25 -9.64
C ARG A 155 6.98 34.52 -10.39
N THR A 156 5.81 34.54 -11.02
CA THR A 156 5.30 35.69 -11.79
C THR A 156 4.42 36.62 -10.96
N MET A 157 3.98 36.18 -9.78
CA MET A 157 3.20 37.00 -8.85
C MET A 157 4.09 38.00 -8.10
N ASP A 158 3.48 39.10 -7.65
CA ASP A 158 4.07 39.92 -6.61
C ASP A 158 4.07 39.14 -5.28
N ARG A 159 5.24 39.07 -4.64
CA ARG A 159 5.49 38.25 -3.44
C ARG A 159 6.05 39.09 -2.29
N ASP A 160 5.97 40.41 -2.39
CA ASP A 160 6.49 41.33 -1.40
C ASP A 160 5.47 41.49 -0.26
N ILE A 161 5.84 41.02 0.94
CA ILE A 161 4.99 41.15 2.15
C ILE A 161 5.38 42.37 2.98
N ALA A 162 6.67 42.71 2.96
CA ALA A 162 7.21 43.90 3.61
C ALA A 162 8.32 44.48 2.74
N ARG A 163 8.71 45.73 2.99
CA ARG A 163 9.76 46.44 2.22
C ARG A 163 11.09 45.67 2.08
N SER A 164 11.39 44.74 2.97
CA SER A 164 12.64 43.94 2.97
C SER A 164 12.42 42.43 2.86
N PHE A 165 11.17 41.94 2.78
CA PHE A 165 10.88 40.51 2.82
C PHE A 165 10.00 40.06 1.65
N LYS A 166 10.60 39.20 0.82
CA LYS A 166 9.97 38.55 -0.31
C LYS A 166 9.82 37.06 -0.03
N ILE A 167 8.58 36.54 -0.09
CA ILE A 167 8.33 35.11 0.13
C ILE A 167 8.91 34.30 -1.03
N PRO A 168 9.73 33.26 -0.80
CA PRO A 168 10.16 32.30 -1.82
C PRO A 168 8.96 31.65 -2.53
N PRO A 169 8.95 31.49 -3.87
CA PRO A 169 7.81 30.91 -4.59
C PRO A 169 7.43 29.51 -4.07
N ALA A 170 8.43 28.68 -3.76
CA ALA A 170 8.20 27.35 -3.20
C ALA A 170 7.54 27.37 -1.80
N SER A 171 7.65 28.48 -1.07
CA SER A 171 7.05 28.64 0.27
C SER A 171 5.58 29.09 0.22
N MET A 172 5.04 29.44 -0.96
CA MET A 172 3.62 29.79 -1.12
C MET A 172 2.66 28.63 -0.84
N LEU A 173 3.13 27.38 -0.93
CA LEU A 173 2.35 26.18 -0.57
C LEU A 173 1.90 26.18 0.91
N ILE A 174 2.53 26.98 1.78
CA ILE A 174 2.11 27.15 3.17
C ILE A 174 0.67 27.68 3.25
N PHE A 175 0.26 28.58 2.36
CA PHE A 175 -1.11 29.13 2.36
C PHE A 175 -2.15 28.08 1.99
N THR A 176 -1.83 27.17 1.07
CA THR A 176 -2.69 26.03 0.73
C THR A 176 -2.85 25.10 1.92
N ASN A 177 -1.76 24.77 2.61
CA ASN A 177 -1.81 23.94 3.83
C ASN A 177 -2.62 24.61 4.95
N LEU A 178 -2.45 25.93 5.14
CA LEU A 178 -3.21 26.68 6.14
C LEU A 178 -4.71 26.69 5.82
N SER A 179 -5.07 26.95 4.56
CA SER A 179 -6.47 26.93 4.10
C SER A 179 -7.12 25.55 4.28
N MET A 180 -6.38 24.47 3.99
CA MET A 180 -6.84 23.11 4.26
C MET A 180 -7.08 22.88 5.76
N LEU A 181 -6.14 23.30 6.62
CA LEU A 181 -6.30 23.14 8.07
C LEU A 181 -7.52 23.91 8.61
N VAL A 182 -7.79 25.11 8.09
CA VAL A 182 -8.93 25.93 8.50
C VAL A 182 -10.26 25.35 8.02
N THR A 183 -10.31 24.78 6.82
CA THR A 183 -11.56 24.22 6.26
C THR A 183 -11.88 22.81 6.76
N LEU A 184 -10.90 22.09 7.30
CA LEU A 184 -11.10 20.79 7.95
C LEU A 184 -11.53 20.88 9.42
N ALA A 185 -11.35 22.06 10.05
CA ALA A 185 -11.76 22.37 11.42
C ALA A 185 -13.22 22.85 11.48
#